data_AF-A0A937NAC4-F1
#
_entry.id   AF-A0A937NAC4-F1
#
_cell.length_a   1.000
_cell.length_b   1.000
_cell.length_c   1.000
_cell.angle_alpha   90.00
_cell.angle_beta   90.00
_cell.angle_gamma   90.00
#
_symmetry.space_group_name_H-M   'P 1'
#
loop_
_entity.id
_entity.type
_entity.pdbx_description
1 polymer ?
#
loop_
_entity_poly.entity_id
_entity_poly.type
_entity_poly.pdbx_seq_one_letter_code
_entity_poly.pdbx_strand_id
1 'polypeptide(L)' 'MHVDSCTTKVNGKKYTRHLLRESYRENGKVKHRTLANLSHCSDEEIQAIKLALKHKHNLQELGNINEEVVVHQGVSAGAV' A
#
# COMPACT_ATOMS: atom_id res chain seq x y z
N MET A 1 5.28 -5.24 -9.78
CA MET A 1 4.91 -3.82 -9.67
C MET A 1 4.63 -3.47 -8.21
N HIS A 2 5.17 -2.35 -7.72
CA HIS A 2 4.96 -1.78 -6.38
C HIS A 2 5.17 -0.27 -6.42
N VAL A 3 4.67 0.46 -5.41
CA VAL A 3 4.99 1.88 -5.19
C VAL A 3 6.19 1.99 -4.27
N ASP A 4 7.31 2.48 -4.80
CA ASP A 4 8.51 2.82 -4.06
C ASP A 4 8.36 4.21 -3.44
N SER A 5 8.48 4.32 -2.12
CA SER A 5 8.35 5.59 -1.39
C SER A 5 9.65 5.88 -0.64
N CYS A 6 10.23 7.05 -0.86
CA CYS A 6 11.43 7.47 -0.15
C CYS A 6 11.25 8.88 0.37
N THR A 7 11.58 9.10 1.64
CA THR A 7 11.59 10.42 2.26
C THR A 7 13.03 10.82 2.59
N THR A 8 13.44 11.99 2.13
CA THR A 8 14.76 12.57 2.40
C THR A 8 14.59 13.90 3.14
N LYS A 9 15.48 14.19 4.08
CA LYS A 9 15.53 15.48 4.78
C LYS A 9 16.66 16.33 4.19
N VAL A 10 16.33 17.54 3.74
CA VAL A 10 17.31 18.52 3.25
C VAL A 10 17.04 19.84 3.93
N ASN A 11 18.04 20.39 4.63
CA ASN A 11 17.95 21.68 5.34
C ASN A 11 16.70 21.79 6.24
N GLY A 12 16.39 20.73 6.99
CA GLY A 12 15.22 20.66 7.88
C GLY A 12 13.87 20.40 7.19
N LYS A 13 13.80 20.49 5.85
CA LYS A 13 12.59 20.17 5.07
C LYS A 13 12.55 18.70 4.68
N LYS A 14 11.38 18.07 4.77
CA LYS A 14 11.15 16.68 4.33
C LYS A 14 10.64 16.69 2.89
N TYR A 15 11.23 15.86 2.05
CA TYR A 15 10.82 15.63 0.68
C TYR A 15 10.49 14.16 0.51
N THR A 16 9.26 13.85 0.14
CA THR A 16 8.83 12.47 -0.16
C THR A 16 8.62 12.33 -1.65
N ARG A 17 9.13 11.23 -2.22
CA ARG A 17 8.84 10.82 -3.59
C ARG A 17 8.10 9.48 -3.59
N HIS A 18 7.21 9.33 -4.56
CA HIS A 18 6.51 8.08 -4.83
C HIS A 18 6.72 7.69 -6.29
N LEU A 19 7.25 6.49 -6.54
CA LEU A 19 7.53 5.98 -7.88
C LEU A 19 6.85 4.63 -8.10
N LEU A 20 6.14 4.46 -9.21
CA LEU A 20 5.64 3.16 -9.63
C LEU A 20 6.76 2.39 -10.32
N ARG A 21 7.14 1.24 -9.76
CA ARG A 21 8.26 0.44 -10.26
C ARG A 21 7.87 -1.00 -10.50
N GLU A 22 8.54 -1.63 -11.45
CA GLU A 22 8.43 -3.06 -11.65
C GLU A 22 9.79 -3.74 -11.81
N SER A 23 9.83 -4.99 -11.35
CA SER A 23 10.95 -5.90 -11.55
C SER A 23 10.64 -6.76 -12.76
N TYR A 24 11.60 -6.91 -13.66
CA TYR A 24 11.48 -7.74 -14.87
C TYR A 24 12.77 -8.53 -15.07
N ARG A 25 12.72 -9.57 -15.90
CA ARG A 25 13.90 -10.34 -16.28
C ARG A 25 14.30 -10.01 -17.71
N GLU A 26 15.60 -9.77 -17.90
CA GLU A 26 16.19 -9.56 -19.22
C GLU A 26 17.56 -10.24 -19.23
N ASN A 27 17.79 -11.11 -20.22
CA ASN A 27 19.03 -11.88 -20.37
C ASN A 27 19.44 -12.61 -19.08
N GLY A 28 18.48 -13.28 -18.41
CA GLY A 28 18.69 -14.02 -17.18
C GLY A 28 18.88 -13.17 -15.91
N LYS A 29 18.95 -11.84 -16.02
CA LYS A 29 19.14 -10.93 -14.88
C LYS A 29 17.84 -10.26 -14.48
N VAL A 30 17.62 -10.12 -13.16
CA VAL A 30 16.53 -9.29 -12.63
C VAL A 30 16.93 -7.82 -12.74
N LYS A 31 16.07 -7.02 -13.34
CA LYS A 31 16.21 -5.57 -13.49
C LYS A 31 14.99 -4.86 -12.93
N HIS A 32 15.13 -3.56 -12.66
CA HIS A 32 14.03 -2.71 -12.21
C HIS A 32 13.87 -1.54 -13.17
N ARG A 33 12.63 -1.20 -13.52
CA ARG A 33 12.30 0.03 -14.27
C ARG A 33 11.25 0.86 -13.56
N THR A 34 11.33 2.16 -13.77
CA THR A 34 10.32 3.13 -13.30
C THR A 34 9.29 3.29 -14.40
N LEU A 35 8.02 3.10 -14.04
CA LEU A 35 6.88 3.22 -14.96
C LEU A 35 6.25 4.60 -14.89
N ALA A 36 6.16 5.18 -13.68
CA ALA A 36 5.56 6.50 -13.46
C ALA A 36 6.10 7.17 -12.19
N ASN A 37 6.07 8.50 -12.17
CA ASN A 37 6.27 9.30 -10.97
C ASN A 37 4.91 9.68 -10.38
N LEU A 38 4.62 9.19 -9.18
CA LEU A 38 3.35 9.42 -8.46
C LEU A 38 3.47 10.51 -7.38
N SER A 39 4.58 11.25 -7.33
CA SER A 39 4.82 12.25 -6.26
C SER A 39 3.87 13.46 -6.33
N HIS A 40 3.04 13.55 -7.36
CA HIS A 40 2.00 14.57 -7.51
C HIS A 40 0.64 14.12 -6.97
N CYS A 41 0.46 12.82 -6.72
CA CYS A 41 -0.75 12.26 -6.13
C CYS A 41 -0.84 12.62 -4.64
N SER A 42 -2.08 12.66 -4.13
CA SER A 42 -2.34 12.83 -2.70
C SER A 42 -1.90 11.58 -1.92
N ASP A 43 -1.68 11.72 -0.61
CA ASP A 43 -1.34 10.59 0.26
C ASP A 43 -2.43 9.51 0.22
N GLU A 44 -3.70 9.89 0.13
CA GLU A 44 -4.84 8.97 0.02
C GLU A 44 -4.77 8.14 -1.27
N GLU A 45 -4.51 8.79 -2.41
CA GLU A 45 -4.32 8.12 -3.70
C GLU A 45 -3.14 7.15 -3.64
N ILE A 46 -2.02 7.55 -3.03
CA ILE A 46 -0.85 6.70 -2.85
C ILE A 46 -1.18 5.47 -2.00
N GLN A 47 -1.95 5.62 -0.92
CA GLN A 47 -2.38 4.48 -0.10
C GLN A 47 -3.32 3.55 -0.87
N ALA A 48 -4.28 4.10 -1.61
CA ALA A 48 -5.21 3.31 -2.43
C ALA A 48 -4.46 2.47 -3.47
N ILE A 49 -3.49 3.07 -4.17
CA ILE A 49 -2.66 2.35 -5.15
C ILE A 49 -1.82 1.27 -4.48
N LYS A 50 -1.21 1.56 -3.31
CA LYS A 50 -0.45 0.56 -2.54
C LYS A 50 -1.34 -0.62 -2.13
N LEU A 51 -2.54 -0.34 -1.65
CA LEU A 51 -3.51 -1.35 -1.25
C LEU A 51 -3.91 -2.23 -2.45
N ALA A 52 -4.30 -1.60 -3.57
CA ALA A 52 -4.66 -2.30 -4.80
C ALA A 52 -3.50 -3.19 -5.31
N LEU A 53 -2.26 -2.70 -5.29
CA LEU A 53 -1.10 -3.47 -5.73
C LEU A 53 -0.73 -4.61 -4.78
N LYS A 54 -1.00 -4.47 -3.48
CA LYS A 54 -0.80 -5.53 -2.48
C LYS A 54 -1.76 -6.70 -2.72
N HIS A 55 -3.01 -6.40 -3.04
CA HIS A 55 -4.08 -7.39 -3.27
C HIS A 55 -4.34 -7.70 -4.75
N LYS A 56 -3.44 -7.31 -5.66
CA LYS A 56 -3.61 -7.46 -7.12
C LYS A 56 -3.85 -8.89 -7.61
N HIS A 57 -3.51 -9.90 -6.80
CA HIS A 57 -3.71 -11.32 -7.13
C HIS A 57 -5.07 -11.84 -6.64
N ASN A 58 -5.69 -11.16 -5.68
CA ASN A 58 -6.97 -11.52 -5.09
C ASN A 58 -7.77 -10.25 -4.78
N LEU A 59 -8.47 -9.74 -5.79
CA LEU A 59 -9.26 -8.50 -5.66
C LEU A 59 -10.44 -8.65 -4.68
N GLN A 60 -10.91 -9.87 -4.41
CA GLN A 60 -11.99 -10.10 -3.45
C GLN A 60 -11.61 -9.68 -2.02
N GLU A 61 -10.33 -9.72 -1.67
CA GLU A 61 -9.83 -9.23 -0.36
C GLU A 61 -10.07 -7.74 -0.13
N LEU A 62 -10.28 -6.94 -1.20
CA LEU A 62 -10.61 -5.51 -1.08
C LEU A 62 -12.09 -5.27 -0.79
N GLY A 63 -12.96 -6.19 -1.24
CA GLY A 63 -14.42 -6.05 -1.17
C GLY A 63 -15.07 -6.61 0.10
N ASN A 64 -14.33 -7.41 0.88
CA ASN A 64 -14.87 -8.14 2.03
C ASN A 64 -14.95 -7.32 3.32
N ILE A 65 -15.24 -6.02 3.22
CA ILE A 65 -15.49 -5.16 4.40
C ILE A 65 -16.90 -5.42 4.98
N ASN A 66 -17.74 -6.23 4.31
CA ASN A 66 -19.15 -6.45 4.67
C ASN A 66 -19.50 -7.90 5.06
N GLU A 67 -18.55 -8.82 5.25
CA GLU A 67 -18.87 -10.19 5.69
C GLU A 67 -18.41 -10.44 7.12
N GLU A 68 -19.40 -10.41 8.02
CA GLU A 68 -19.40 -10.92 9.39
C GLU A 68 -18.23 -10.50 10.28
N VAL A 69 -18.31 -9.28 10.83
CA VAL A 69 -17.68 -9.02 12.14
C VAL A 69 -18.43 -9.88 13.17
N VAL A 70 -17.91 -11.08 13.45
CA VAL A 70 -18.34 -11.85 14.62
C VAL A 70 -17.86 -11.11 15.86
N VAL A 71 -18.76 -10.30 16.42
CA VAL A 71 -18.53 -9.59 17.67
C VAL A 71 -18.58 -10.63 18.79
N HIS A 72 -17.43 -11.07 19.29
CA HIS A 72 -17.38 -11.82 20.53
C HIS A 72 -17.52 -10.84 21.70
N GLN A 73 -18.75 -10.59 22.12
CA GLN A 73 -19.04 -9.91 23.38
C GLN A 73 -18.51 -10.79 24.52
N GLY A 74 -17.39 -10.38 25.12
CA GLY A 74 -16.88 -10.99 26.34
C GLY A 74 -17.89 -10.88 27.48
N VAL A 75 -17.82 -11.83 28.42
CA VAL A 75 -18.76 -11.93 29.55
C VAL A 75 -18.84 -10.58 30.29
N SER A 76 -20.02 -9.96 30.27
CA SER A 76 -20.30 -8.78 31.08
C SER A 76 -20.42 -9.22 32.55
N ALA A 77 -19.40 -8.94 33.36
CA ALA A 77 -19.51 -9.05 34.81
C ALA A 77 -20.29 -7.82 35.32
N GLY A 78 -21.61 -7.97 35.50
CA GLY A 78 -22.39 -7.01 36.27
C GLY A 78 -22.00 -7.09 37.74
N ALA A 79 -21.46 -6.01 38.30
CA ALA A 79 -21.33 -5.85 39.73
C ALA A 79 -22.71 -5.59 40.35
N VAL A 80 -23.07 -6.35 41.37
CA VAL A 80 -24.15 -6.07 42.34
C VAL A 80 -23.52 -5.73 43.68
#